data_AF-A0A7W0N837-F1
#
_entry.id   AF-A0A7W0N837-F1
#
_cell.length_a   1.000
_cell.length_b   1.000
_cell.length_c   1.000
_cell.angle_alpha   90.00
_cell.angle_beta   90.00
_cell.angle_gamma   90.00
#
_symmetry.space_group_name_H-M   'P 1'
#
loop_
_entity.id
_entity.type
_entity.pdbx_description
1 polymer ?
#
loop_
_entity_poly.entity_id
_entity_poly.type
_entity_poly.pdbx_seq_one_letter_code
_entity_poly.pdbx_strand_id
1 'polypeptide(L)'
;MRSNFTQKMLFILIFAASVFAQNSSEIVAANGEKYPVAGRDRTRNDNEIVVFTTDFYKKKPTFKNGVDVYVVDGKVSVIQDRAGAIYLFNKPDPGVIAVGKDGFVFSAQGDARKWVVANIKVGDAVAVSEIKINKNSSGEIVPSASLPCFAGAYYRKAVTSFDVWTGIGGLVKLGTPKVDENRLDEKDKQPLDNFSVYMGGNAGGKSEVDAGLSWEFTLDETGKRSSRRNAFRPFWRTKTWNSAPDEKKFYFYPGETVQMAVLVAGPNKLRLIISDGKTKTFQTDFDAEGFTANIPRQFKRVNAIDQRHNEGKPVQPTRAEITGAEWMNTILLRGAGADAKQIPMDKTRFTDMRCAGESNISVTTTGAAKGAEKIDIYGTPKK
;
A
#
# COMPACT_ATOMS: atom_id res chain seq x y z
N MET A 1 5.11 6.80 62.02
CA MET A 1 5.72 7.15 60.72
C MET A 1 4.96 6.41 59.63
N ARG A 2 4.34 7.17 58.71
CA ARG A 2 3.56 6.69 57.56
C ARG A 2 4.47 6.46 56.36
N SER A 3 4.16 5.46 55.54
CA SER A 3 4.41 5.39 54.08
C SER A 3 3.90 4.03 53.56
N ASN A 4 2.59 3.84 53.43
CA ASN A 4 1.75 3.98 52.23
C ASN A 4 2.25 3.20 50.98
N PHE A 5 1.87 1.93 50.94
CA PHE A 5 1.77 1.11 49.73
C PHE A 5 0.54 1.57 48.94
N THR A 6 0.72 2.18 47.77
CA THR A 6 -0.40 2.60 46.91
C THR A 6 -0.62 1.57 45.82
N GLN A 7 -1.62 0.71 46.02
CA GLN A 7 -2.15 -0.22 45.03
C GLN A 7 -2.98 0.57 44.01
N LYS A 8 -2.47 0.77 42.79
CA LYS A 8 -3.27 1.31 41.68
C LYS A 8 -3.93 0.16 40.92
N MET A 9 -5.21 -0.02 41.21
CA MET A 9 -6.14 -0.90 40.50
C MET A 9 -6.48 -0.24 39.14
N LEU A 10 -6.06 -0.85 38.04
CA LEU A 10 -6.38 -0.40 36.68
C LEU A 10 -7.66 -1.10 36.23
N PHE A 11 -8.76 -0.36 36.13
CA PHE A 11 -10.01 -0.83 35.53
C PHE A 11 -9.82 -0.98 34.02
N ILE A 12 -9.85 -2.22 33.53
CA ILE A 12 -9.87 -2.54 32.09
C ILE A 12 -11.33 -2.55 31.64
N LEU A 13 -11.75 -1.51 30.91
CA LEU A 13 -12.99 -1.55 30.12
C LEU A 13 -12.75 -2.45 28.90
N ILE A 14 -13.37 -3.62 28.90
CA ILE A 14 -13.44 -4.51 27.74
C ILE A 14 -14.52 -3.96 26.80
N PHE A 15 -14.11 -3.21 25.78
CA PHE A 15 -14.96 -3.03 24.60
C PHE A 15 -14.79 -4.28 23.72
N ALA A 16 -15.82 -5.13 23.70
CA ALA A 16 -15.96 -6.16 22.69
C ALA A 16 -16.15 -5.47 21.33
N ALA A 17 -15.07 -5.33 20.57
CA ALA A 17 -15.15 -4.93 19.17
C ALA A 17 -15.64 -6.15 18.37
N SER A 18 -16.92 -6.15 18.03
CA SER A 18 -17.52 -7.11 17.09
C SER A 18 -16.80 -6.99 15.74
N VAL A 19 -15.94 -7.96 15.42
CA VAL A 19 -15.32 -8.06 14.10
C VAL A 19 -16.39 -8.57 13.14
N PHE A 20 -17.09 -7.66 12.46
CA PHE A 20 -17.89 -8.04 11.30
C PHE A 20 -16.94 -8.45 10.18
N ALA A 21 -17.03 -9.70 9.73
CA ALA A 21 -16.33 -10.16 8.54
C ALA A 21 -16.87 -9.37 7.33
N GLN A 22 -16.03 -8.52 6.76
CA GLN A 22 -16.39 -7.75 5.58
C GLN A 22 -16.25 -8.68 4.36
N ASN A 23 -17.38 -9.21 3.88
CA ASN A 23 -17.43 -9.92 2.61
C ASN A 23 -17.12 -8.91 1.50
N SER A 24 -15.99 -9.07 0.81
CA SER A 24 -15.71 -8.26 -0.37
C SER A 24 -16.56 -8.79 -1.54
N SER A 25 -17.15 -7.87 -2.30
CA SER A 25 -17.95 -8.19 -3.48
C SER A 25 -17.53 -7.30 -4.65
N GLU A 26 -17.84 -7.71 -5.86
CA GLU A 26 -17.57 -6.95 -7.09
C GLU A 26 -18.82 -6.88 -7.97
N ILE A 27 -18.95 -5.80 -8.73
CA ILE A 27 -19.84 -5.73 -9.88
C ILE A 27 -19.11 -6.40 -11.05
N VAL A 28 -19.76 -7.36 -11.68
CA VAL A 28 -19.29 -8.02 -12.90
C VAL A 28 -20.18 -7.56 -14.05
N ALA A 29 -19.56 -6.89 -15.03
CA ALA A 29 -20.20 -6.44 -16.26
C ALA A 29 -20.35 -7.58 -17.27
N ALA A 30 -21.26 -7.42 -18.25
CA ALA A 30 -21.50 -8.43 -19.30
C ALA A 30 -20.25 -8.70 -20.17
N ASN A 31 -19.35 -7.73 -20.29
CA ASN A 31 -18.08 -7.86 -21.01
C ASN A 31 -16.98 -8.54 -20.18
N GLY A 32 -17.27 -8.98 -18.95
CA GLY A 32 -16.33 -9.62 -18.03
C GLY A 32 -15.50 -8.67 -17.18
N GLU A 33 -15.59 -7.36 -17.41
CA GLU A 33 -14.93 -6.36 -16.58
C GLU A 33 -15.51 -6.36 -15.16
N LYS A 34 -14.67 -6.02 -14.18
CA LYS A 34 -15.00 -6.09 -12.76
C LYS A 34 -14.67 -4.81 -12.02
N TYR A 35 -15.49 -4.47 -11.02
CA TYR A 35 -15.22 -3.35 -10.14
C TYR A 35 -15.58 -3.65 -8.68
N PRO A 36 -14.71 -3.35 -7.70
CA PRO A 36 -14.97 -3.66 -6.29
C PRO A 36 -16.15 -2.86 -5.74
N VAL A 37 -17.01 -3.55 -4.98
CA VAL A 37 -18.10 -2.96 -4.19
C VAL A 37 -17.57 -2.59 -2.81
N ALA A 38 -17.62 -1.30 -2.48
CA ALA A 38 -17.10 -0.75 -1.24
C ALA A 38 -18.05 -0.91 -0.04
N GLY A 39 -19.29 -1.35 -0.26
CA GLY A 39 -20.25 -1.64 0.80
C GLY A 39 -21.67 -1.86 0.31
N ARG A 40 -22.57 -2.08 1.27
CA ARG A 40 -24.00 -2.24 1.03
C ARG A 40 -24.83 -1.32 1.93
N ASP A 41 -25.95 -0.81 1.44
CA ASP A 41 -26.96 -0.04 2.18
C ASP A 41 -26.35 1.06 3.09
N ARG A 42 -25.41 1.82 2.53
CA ARG A 42 -24.72 2.93 3.21
C ARG A 42 -24.53 4.11 2.29
N THR A 43 -24.22 5.27 2.84
CA THR A 43 -23.81 6.43 2.04
C THR A 43 -22.56 6.09 1.21
N ARG A 44 -22.60 6.43 -0.08
CA ARG A 44 -21.49 6.29 -1.04
C ARG A 44 -20.49 7.45 -0.85
N ASN A 45 -19.20 7.15 -0.75
CA ASN A 45 -18.14 8.17 -0.79
C ASN A 45 -17.56 8.33 -2.21
N ASP A 46 -16.61 9.25 -2.36
CA ASP A 46 -15.90 9.47 -3.61
C ASP A 46 -15.18 8.20 -4.11
N ASN A 47 -15.24 7.96 -5.42
CA ASN A 47 -14.59 6.84 -6.12
C ASN A 47 -15.05 5.44 -5.66
N GLU A 48 -16.28 5.29 -5.14
CA GLU A 48 -16.82 4.00 -4.69
C GLU A 48 -17.99 3.51 -5.55
N ILE A 49 -18.16 2.19 -5.61
CA ILE A 49 -19.45 1.54 -5.88
C ILE A 49 -20.06 1.06 -4.56
N VAL A 50 -21.31 1.40 -4.30
CA VAL A 50 -22.12 0.84 -3.20
C VAL A 50 -23.36 0.18 -3.78
N VAL A 51 -23.72 -1.00 -3.27
CA VAL A 51 -24.94 -1.73 -3.65
C VAL A 51 -26.04 -1.45 -2.62
N PHE A 52 -27.25 -1.20 -3.10
CA PHE A 52 -28.40 -0.85 -2.31
C PHE A 52 -29.55 -1.83 -2.57
N THR A 53 -30.20 -2.26 -1.50
CA THR A 53 -31.55 -2.81 -1.61
C THR A 53 -32.51 -1.74 -2.11
N THR A 54 -33.52 -2.13 -2.87
CA THR A 54 -34.55 -1.21 -3.39
C THR A 54 -35.26 -0.46 -2.26
N ASP A 55 -35.51 -1.12 -1.13
CA ASP A 55 -36.14 -0.52 0.05
C ASP A 55 -35.27 0.55 0.72
N PHE A 56 -33.96 0.29 0.86
CA PHE A 56 -33.04 1.29 1.39
C PHE A 56 -32.95 2.48 0.44
N TYR A 57 -32.77 2.23 -0.86
CA TYR A 57 -32.62 3.27 -1.88
C TYR A 57 -33.84 4.19 -1.95
N LYS A 58 -35.07 3.66 -1.86
CA LYS A 58 -36.31 4.48 -1.80
C LYS A 58 -36.32 5.43 -0.60
N LYS A 59 -35.87 4.96 0.56
CA LYS A 59 -35.87 5.75 1.81
C LYS A 59 -34.73 6.76 1.83
N LYS A 60 -33.57 6.40 1.27
CA LYS A 60 -32.33 7.17 1.30
C LYS A 60 -31.62 7.06 -0.06
N PRO A 61 -32.11 7.78 -1.08
CA PRO A 61 -31.47 7.76 -2.38
C PRO A 61 -30.10 8.44 -2.33
N THR A 62 -29.30 8.15 -3.34
CA THR A 62 -27.93 8.63 -3.48
C THR A 62 -27.87 10.08 -3.95
N PHE A 63 -26.72 10.72 -3.76
CA PHE A 63 -26.49 12.11 -4.18
C PHE A 63 -26.29 12.23 -5.71
N LYS A 64 -26.58 13.42 -6.23
CA LYS A 64 -26.52 13.78 -7.67
C LYS A 64 -25.13 13.73 -8.32
N ASN A 65 -24.09 13.50 -7.53
CA ASN A 65 -22.68 13.50 -7.95
C ASN A 65 -22.20 12.15 -8.51
N GLY A 66 -23.11 11.24 -8.89
CA GLY A 66 -22.72 9.97 -9.51
C GLY A 66 -23.72 9.44 -10.54
N VAL A 67 -23.58 8.14 -10.81
CA VAL A 67 -24.48 7.33 -11.64
C VAL A 67 -25.13 6.27 -10.77
N ASP A 68 -26.43 6.08 -10.97
CA ASP A 68 -27.20 5.00 -10.36
C ASP A 68 -27.59 3.99 -11.44
N VAL A 69 -27.57 2.70 -11.10
CA VAL A 69 -27.92 1.61 -12.01
C VAL A 69 -28.89 0.69 -11.31
N TYR A 70 -30.10 0.56 -11.84
CA TYR A 70 -31.12 -0.34 -11.33
C TYR A 70 -31.09 -1.65 -12.09
N VAL A 71 -30.97 -2.76 -11.35
CA VAL A 71 -30.82 -4.12 -11.89
C VAL A 71 -31.99 -4.97 -11.41
N VAL A 72 -32.66 -5.63 -12.35
CA VAL A 72 -33.78 -6.55 -12.10
C VAL A 72 -33.47 -7.86 -12.81
N ASP A 73 -33.62 -8.99 -12.10
CA ASP A 73 -33.34 -10.33 -12.61
C ASP A 73 -31.95 -10.46 -13.26
N GLY A 74 -30.95 -9.83 -12.64
CA GLY A 74 -29.56 -9.82 -13.11
C GLY A 74 -29.32 -9.03 -14.39
N LYS A 75 -30.29 -8.21 -14.84
CA LYS A 75 -30.15 -7.34 -16.01
C LYS A 75 -30.34 -5.87 -15.66
N VAL A 76 -29.57 -5.00 -16.31
CA VAL A 76 -29.69 -3.56 -16.12
C VAL A 76 -31.02 -3.08 -16.71
N SER A 77 -31.89 -2.60 -15.84
CA SER A 77 -33.18 -2.03 -16.21
C SER A 77 -33.06 -0.54 -16.56
N VAL A 78 -32.32 0.23 -15.74
CA VAL A 78 -32.18 1.68 -15.89
C VAL A 78 -30.77 2.12 -15.48
N ILE A 79 -30.20 3.08 -16.22
CA ILE A 79 -28.99 3.81 -15.83
C ILE A 79 -29.35 5.29 -15.75
N GLN A 80 -29.02 5.94 -14.62
CA GLN A 80 -29.25 7.36 -14.42
C GLN A 80 -27.96 8.07 -14.03
N ASP A 81 -27.30 8.64 -15.04
CA ASP A 81 -26.06 9.39 -14.85
C ASP A 81 -26.32 10.87 -14.53
N ARG A 82 -26.63 11.13 -13.26
CA ARG A 82 -26.95 12.48 -12.74
C ARG A 82 -25.75 13.41 -12.80
N ALA A 83 -24.56 12.89 -12.50
CA ALA A 83 -23.34 13.69 -12.57
C ALA A 83 -22.99 14.09 -14.01
N GLY A 84 -23.13 13.17 -14.97
CA GLY A 84 -22.92 13.48 -16.38
C GLY A 84 -23.88 14.55 -16.88
N ALA A 85 -25.17 14.41 -16.56
CA ALA A 85 -26.19 15.39 -16.92
C ALA A 85 -25.81 16.79 -16.42
N ILE A 86 -25.52 16.94 -15.12
CA ILE A 86 -25.25 18.24 -14.50
C ILE A 86 -23.90 18.81 -14.93
N TYR A 87 -22.81 18.04 -14.77
CA TYR A 87 -21.45 18.58 -14.82
C TYR A 87 -20.77 18.46 -16.19
N LEU A 88 -21.22 17.54 -17.05
CA LEU A 88 -20.63 17.35 -18.39
C LEU A 88 -21.50 17.94 -19.50
N PHE A 89 -22.82 17.85 -19.35
CA PHE A 89 -23.76 18.25 -20.40
C PHE A 89 -24.58 19.49 -20.07
N ASN A 90 -24.38 20.08 -18.88
CA ASN A 90 -25.11 21.26 -18.40
C ASN A 90 -26.66 21.11 -18.52
N LYS A 91 -27.16 19.91 -18.23
CA LYS A 91 -28.59 19.57 -18.21
C LYS A 91 -29.12 19.56 -16.77
N PRO A 92 -30.43 19.79 -16.57
CA PRO A 92 -31.05 19.60 -15.26
C PRO A 92 -30.80 18.20 -14.70
N ASP A 93 -30.71 18.10 -13.37
CA ASP A 93 -30.63 16.81 -12.69
C ASP A 93 -31.86 15.96 -13.06
N PRO A 94 -31.70 14.79 -13.69
CA PRO A 94 -32.82 13.95 -14.07
C PRO A 94 -33.50 13.28 -12.85
N GLY A 95 -32.95 13.47 -11.65
CA GLY A 95 -33.50 12.93 -10.42
C GLY A 95 -33.07 11.49 -10.16
N VAL A 96 -33.68 10.89 -9.14
CA VAL A 96 -33.40 9.52 -8.69
C VAL A 96 -34.16 8.51 -9.55
N ILE A 97 -33.61 7.32 -9.74
CA ILE A 97 -34.32 6.22 -10.42
C ILE A 97 -35.56 5.81 -9.62
N ALA A 98 -36.70 5.67 -10.32
CA ALA A 98 -37.87 4.98 -9.78
C ALA A 98 -37.61 3.47 -9.77
N VAL A 99 -37.61 2.85 -8.59
CA VAL A 99 -37.30 1.42 -8.42
C VAL A 99 -38.49 0.62 -7.91
N GLY A 100 -38.60 -0.62 -8.38
CA GLY A 100 -39.61 -1.59 -7.97
C GLY A 100 -39.31 -2.21 -6.60
N LYS A 101 -39.96 -3.34 -6.30
CA LYS A 101 -39.67 -4.14 -5.09
C LYS A 101 -38.49 -5.10 -5.32
N ASP A 102 -38.36 -5.63 -6.53
CA ASP A 102 -37.39 -6.65 -6.89
C ASP A 102 -36.06 -6.03 -7.36
N GLY A 103 -34.98 -6.79 -7.26
CA GLY A 103 -33.66 -6.37 -7.73
C GLY A 103 -32.88 -5.49 -6.74
N PHE A 104 -31.94 -4.71 -7.26
CA PHE A 104 -31.06 -3.85 -6.48
C PHE A 104 -30.62 -2.63 -7.28
N VAL A 105 -30.14 -1.60 -6.59
CA VAL A 105 -29.45 -0.46 -7.22
C VAL A 105 -27.97 -0.55 -6.87
N PHE A 106 -27.07 -0.30 -7.81
CA PHE A 106 -25.71 0.05 -7.45
C PHE A 106 -25.38 1.45 -7.93
N SER A 107 -24.59 2.15 -7.13
CA SER A 107 -24.37 3.57 -7.28
C SER A 107 -22.88 3.86 -7.27
N ALA A 108 -22.40 4.63 -8.26
CA ALA A 108 -20.98 4.87 -8.50
C ALA A 108 -20.65 6.35 -8.64
N GLN A 109 -19.50 6.79 -8.13
CA GLN A 109 -19.01 8.17 -8.23
C GLN A 109 -17.56 8.23 -8.70
N GLY A 110 -17.15 9.33 -9.32
CA GLY A 110 -15.75 9.58 -9.70
C GLY A 110 -15.22 8.53 -10.69
N ASP A 111 -14.09 7.89 -10.38
CA ASP A 111 -13.52 6.85 -11.26
C ASP A 111 -14.40 5.61 -11.37
N ALA A 112 -15.12 5.26 -10.30
CA ALA A 112 -16.12 4.20 -10.34
C ALA A 112 -17.25 4.53 -11.32
N ARG A 113 -17.69 5.79 -11.36
CA ARG A 113 -18.68 6.24 -12.37
C ARG A 113 -18.12 6.09 -13.79
N LYS A 114 -16.88 6.52 -14.03
CA LYS A 114 -16.26 6.39 -15.36
C LYS A 114 -16.23 4.92 -15.80
N TRP A 115 -15.89 4.02 -14.89
CA TRP A 115 -15.94 2.58 -15.14
C TRP A 115 -17.35 2.09 -15.49
N VAL A 116 -18.38 2.50 -14.74
CA VAL A 116 -19.78 2.12 -15.03
C VAL A 116 -20.22 2.59 -16.40
N VAL A 117 -19.97 3.87 -16.74
CA VAL A 117 -20.37 4.45 -18.03
C VAL A 117 -19.65 3.77 -19.21
N ALA A 118 -18.42 3.29 -19.00
CA ALA A 118 -17.66 2.59 -20.03
C ALA A 118 -18.10 1.13 -20.24
N ASN A 119 -18.60 0.46 -19.19
CA ASN A 119 -18.75 -1.00 -19.17
C ASN A 119 -20.18 -1.53 -19.00
N ILE A 120 -21.14 -0.66 -18.66
CA ILE A 120 -22.52 -1.08 -18.33
C ILE A 120 -23.52 -0.35 -19.22
N LYS A 121 -24.42 -1.10 -19.85
CA LYS A 121 -25.52 -0.59 -20.68
C LYS A 121 -26.86 -1.18 -20.23
N VAL A 122 -27.95 -0.49 -20.57
CA VAL A 122 -29.31 -1.01 -20.35
C VAL A 122 -29.49 -2.31 -21.13
N GLY A 123 -30.02 -3.33 -20.46
CA GLY A 123 -30.18 -4.70 -20.97
C GLY A 123 -29.01 -5.63 -20.67
N ASP A 124 -27.84 -5.12 -20.28
CA ASP A 124 -26.67 -5.95 -19.97
C ASP A 124 -26.91 -6.83 -18.77
N ALA A 125 -26.38 -8.05 -18.82
CA ALA A 125 -26.26 -8.90 -17.64
C ALA A 125 -25.25 -8.28 -16.67
N VAL A 126 -25.64 -8.15 -15.41
CA VAL A 126 -24.78 -7.65 -14.33
C VAL A 126 -25.00 -8.52 -13.10
N ALA A 127 -23.89 -8.96 -12.50
CA ALA A 127 -23.90 -9.74 -11.28
C ALA A 127 -23.15 -9.00 -10.16
N VAL A 128 -23.62 -9.18 -8.93
CA VAL A 128 -22.80 -8.94 -7.73
C VAL A 128 -22.17 -10.27 -7.34
N SER A 129 -20.89 -10.44 -7.65
CA SER A 129 -20.16 -11.63 -7.23
C SER A 129 -19.58 -11.41 -5.84
N GLU A 130 -19.76 -12.36 -4.94
CA GLU A 130 -18.90 -12.44 -3.76
C GLU A 130 -17.49 -12.77 -4.23
N ILE A 131 -16.50 -12.02 -3.76
CA ILE A 131 -15.11 -12.37 -3.95
C ILE A 131 -14.85 -13.48 -2.95
N LYS A 132 -14.60 -14.70 -3.44
CA LYS A 132 -14.10 -15.79 -2.59
C LYS A 132 -12.72 -15.39 -2.09
N ILE A 133 -12.68 -14.83 -0.88
CA ILE A 133 -11.44 -14.51 -0.19
C ILE A 133 -10.84 -15.84 0.25
N ASN A 134 -9.78 -16.28 -0.44
CA ASN A 134 -9.01 -17.43 0.01
C ASN A 134 -8.30 -17.06 1.31
N LYS A 135 -8.75 -17.65 2.41
CA LYS A 135 -8.11 -17.53 3.72
C LYS A 135 -7.36 -18.80 4.05
N ASN A 136 -6.21 -18.68 4.72
CA ASN A 136 -5.52 -19.82 5.30
C ASN A 136 -6.22 -20.29 6.59
N SER A 137 -5.75 -21.39 7.19
CA SER A 137 -6.30 -21.95 8.44
C SER A 137 -6.24 -20.99 9.64
N SER A 138 -5.40 -19.95 9.57
CA SER A 138 -5.31 -18.89 10.59
C SER A 138 -6.25 -17.71 10.30
N GLY A 139 -7.09 -17.80 9.27
CA GLY A 139 -8.02 -16.74 8.86
C GLY A 139 -7.36 -15.56 8.14
N GLU A 140 -6.08 -15.67 7.77
CA GLU A 140 -5.36 -14.64 7.01
C GLU A 140 -5.68 -14.76 5.52
N ILE A 141 -5.83 -13.64 4.84
CA ILE A 141 -6.06 -13.61 3.39
C ILE A 141 -4.77 -14.01 2.68
N VAL A 142 -4.86 -15.00 1.79
CA VAL A 142 -3.72 -15.46 1.00
C VAL A 142 -3.36 -14.38 -0.05
N PRO A 143 -2.07 -13.99 -0.17
CA PRO A 143 -1.62 -13.05 -1.20
C PRO A 143 -1.87 -13.59 -2.62
N SER A 144 -2.03 -12.68 -3.58
CA SER A 144 -2.06 -13.05 -5.00
C SER A 144 -0.79 -13.80 -5.40
N ALA A 145 -0.92 -14.81 -6.26
CA ALA A 145 0.25 -15.55 -6.75
C ALA A 145 1.23 -14.66 -7.54
N SER A 146 0.71 -13.64 -8.22
CA SER A 146 1.50 -12.65 -8.96
C SER A 146 0.81 -11.28 -8.93
N LEU A 147 1.61 -10.23 -9.14
CA LEU A 147 1.18 -8.84 -9.31
C LEU A 147 2.01 -8.19 -10.41
N PRO A 148 1.44 -7.25 -11.19
CA PRO A 148 2.17 -6.58 -12.26
C PRO A 148 3.29 -5.69 -11.69
N CYS A 149 4.43 -5.69 -12.38
CA CYS A 149 5.50 -4.73 -12.10
C CYS A 149 5.07 -3.32 -12.51
N PHE A 150 5.24 -2.36 -11.60
CA PHE A 150 5.29 -0.95 -11.96
C PHE A 150 6.64 -0.64 -12.63
N ALA A 151 6.63 0.03 -13.77
CA ALA A 151 7.81 0.28 -14.58
C ALA A 151 8.65 1.46 -14.05
N GLY A 152 9.93 1.49 -14.41
CA GLY A 152 10.84 2.61 -14.12
C GLY A 152 11.95 2.33 -13.10
N ALA A 153 12.04 1.11 -12.57
CA ALA A 153 13.06 0.74 -11.58
C ALA A 153 13.39 -0.75 -11.62
N TYR A 154 14.55 -1.12 -11.07
CA TYR A 154 14.85 -2.50 -10.71
C TYR A 154 14.54 -2.69 -9.22
N TYR A 155 13.66 -3.61 -8.85
CA TYR A 155 13.31 -3.82 -7.45
C TYR A 155 12.84 -5.24 -7.12
N ARG A 156 13.17 -5.66 -5.91
CA ARG A 156 12.58 -6.81 -5.24
C ARG A 156 11.53 -6.29 -4.25
N LYS A 157 10.26 -6.59 -4.48
CA LYS A 157 9.13 -6.23 -3.59
C LYS A 157 8.48 -7.50 -3.05
N ALA A 158 8.42 -7.63 -1.73
CA ALA A 158 7.59 -8.61 -1.05
C ALA A 158 6.39 -7.86 -0.47
N VAL A 159 5.19 -8.23 -0.89
CA VAL A 159 3.96 -7.50 -0.54
C VAL A 159 2.85 -8.46 -0.09
N THR A 160 2.17 -8.14 1.01
CA THR A 160 1.10 -9.00 1.57
C THR A 160 -0.18 -8.97 0.75
N SER A 161 -1.17 -9.78 1.13
CA SER A 161 -2.57 -9.49 0.78
C SER A 161 -3.07 -8.21 1.47
N PHE A 162 -4.19 -7.67 0.99
CA PHE A 162 -5.00 -6.73 1.76
C PHE A 162 -5.74 -7.51 2.86
N ASP A 163 -5.41 -7.24 4.12
CA ASP A 163 -5.97 -7.89 5.31
C ASP A 163 -6.01 -6.91 6.49
N VAL A 164 -6.26 -7.37 7.71
CA VAL A 164 -6.29 -6.57 8.94
C VAL A 164 -4.90 -6.30 9.53
N TRP A 165 -3.86 -6.28 8.69
CA TRP A 165 -2.48 -5.98 9.10
C TRP A 165 -2.40 -4.59 9.76
N THR A 166 -1.62 -4.47 10.83
CA THR A 166 -1.43 -3.22 11.59
C THR A 166 0.00 -2.71 11.56
N GLY A 167 0.91 -3.41 10.89
CA GLY A 167 2.27 -2.95 10.68
C GLY A 167 3.16 -4.02 10.05
N ILE A 168 4.38 -3.59 9.74
CA ILE A 168 5.49 -4.41 9.29
C ILE A 168 6.76 -3.95 10.00
N GLY A 169 7.66 -4.88 10.30
CA GLY A 169 8.96 -4.59 10.90
C GLY A 169 10.00 -5.61 10.47
N GLY A 170 11.27 -5.32 10.74
CA GLY A 170 12.36 -6.20 10.37
C GLY A 170 13.73 -5.66 10.73
N LEU A 171 14.70 -6.55 10.69
CA LEU A 171 16.12 -6.26 10.84
C LEU A 171 16.79 -6.43 9.49
N VAL A 172 17.42 -5.38 8.97
CA VAL A 172 18.06 -5.37 7.65
C VAL A 172 19.52 -4.98 7.74
N LYS A 173 20.39 -5.79 7.15
CA LYS A 173 21.76 -5.40 6.83
C LYS A 173 21.75 -4.64 5.50
N LEU A 174 22.29 -3.43 5.51
CA LEU A 174 22.33 -2.58 4.33
C LEU A 174 23.34 -3.10 3.30
N GLY A 175 22.92 -3.13 2.04
CA GLY A 175 23.80 -3.51 0.93
C GLY A 175 24.81 -2.42 0.59
N THR A 176 25.76 -2.77 -0.27
CA THR A 176 26.78 -1.88 -0.81
C THR A 176 26.36 -1.44 -2.21
N PRO A 177 26.00 -0.15 -2.38
CA PRO A 177 25.71 0.40 -3.70
C PRO A 177 26.98 0.54 -4.55
N LYS A 178 26.82 0.32 -5.85
CA LYS A 178 27.79 0.67 -6.87
C LYS A 178 27.07 1.40 -7.99
N VAL A 179 27.48 2.64 -8.19
CA VAL A 179 26.93 3.56 -9.19
C VAL A 179 27.43 3.23 -10.58
N ASP A 180 26.60 3.46 -11.60
CA ASP A 180 27.05 3.51 -12.99
C ASP A 180 27.54 4.93 -13.34
N GLU A 181 28.86 5.11 -13.41
CA GLU A 181 29.49 6.39 -13.75
C GLU A 181 29.21 6.84 -15.19
N ASN A 182 28.68 5.96 -16.06
CA ASN A 182 28.26 6.32 -17.40
C ASN A 182 26.80 6.79 -17.47
N ARG A 183 26.05 6.71 -16.35
CA ARG A 183 24.63 7.08 -16.29
C ARG A 183 24.41 8.24 -15.32
N LEU A 184 25.03 9.36 -15.63
CA LEU A 184 24.90 10.60 -14.88
C LEU A 184 23.90 11.54 -15.57
N ASP A 185 23.16 12.32 -14.78
CA ASP A 185 22.32 13.39 -15.29
C ASP A 185 23.20 14.50 -15.89
N GLU A 186 22.83 15.01 -17.06
CA GLU A 186 23.64 15.99 -17.76
C GLU A 186 23.75 17.32 -17.01
N LYS A 187 22.74 17.69 -16.21
CA LYS A 187 22.64 18.99 -15.54
C LYS A 187 23.39 18.99 -14.22
N ASP A 188 23.13 18.00 -13.37
CA ASP A 188 23.69 17.96 -12.00
C ASP A 188 24.88 17.00 -11.85
N LYS A 189 25.21 16.25 -12.91
CA LYS A 189 26.27 15.22 -12.94
C LYS A 189 26.12 14.15 -11.87
N GLN A 190 24.93 13.99 -11.31
CA GLN A 190 24.63 12.95 -10.32
C GLN A 190 24.14 11.67 -10.99
N PRO A 191 24.33 10.52 -10.34
CA PRO A 191 23.78 9.26 -10.82
C PRO A 191 22.28 9.32 -11.06
N LEU A 192 21.85 8.82 -12.21
CA LEU A 192 20.44 8.60 -12.54
C LEU A 192 19.86 7.39 -11.83
N ASP A 193 20.70 6.48 -11.32
CA ASP A 193 20.30 5.37 -10.45
C ASP A 193 20.44 5.79 -8.99
N ASN A 194 19.38 5.61 -8.20
CA ASN A 194 19.41 5.77 -6.76
C ASN A 194 19.04 4.47 -6.05
N PHE A 195 19.59 4.24 -4.87
CA PHE A 195 19.39 3.01 -4.13
C PHE A 195 18.47 3.24 -2.95
N SER A 196 17.55 2.32 -2.70
CA SER A 196 16.64 2.43 -1.57
C SER A 196 16.33 1.05 -0.97
N VAL A 197 16.07 1.06 0.33
CA VAL A 197 15.52 -0.10 1.06
C VAL A 197 14.44 0.42 1.99
N TYR A 198 13.21 -0.03 1.79
CA TYR A 198 12.08 0.56 2.47
C TYR A 198 10.95 -0.42 2.74
N MET A 199 10.09 -0.02 3.67
CA MET A 199 8.80 -0.64 3.92
C MET A 199 7.68 0.31 3.50
N GLY A 200 6.45 -0.11 3.65
CA GLY A 200 5.30 0.74 3.42
C GLY A 200 4.07 -0.10 3.20
N GLY A 201 3.10 0.44 2.50
CA GLY A 201 1.86 -0.27 2.29
C GLY A 201 0.83 0.53 1.52
N ASN A 202 -0.34 -0.07 1.43
CA ASN A 202 -1.51 0.53 0.82
C ASN A 202 -2.74 0.16 1.65
N ALA A 203 -3.69 1.09 1.77
CA ALA A 203 -4.95 0.85 2.46
C ALA A 203 -6.13 1.09 1.50
N GLY A 204 -6.99 0.08 1.34
CA GLY A 204 -8.19 0.17 0.49
C GLY A 204 -7.90 0.42 -0.99
N GLY A 205 -6.68 0.18 -1.47
CA GLY A 205 -6.27 0.41 -2.85
C GLY A 205 -6.08 1.89 -3.22
N LYS A 206 -6.08 2.81 -2.24
CA LYS A 206 -6.14 4.26 -2.52
C LYS A 206 -4.79 4.98 -2.53
N SER A 207 -3.88 4.64 -1.62
CA SER A 207 -2.63 5.40 -1.44
C SER A 207 -1.46 4.47 -1.15
N GLU A 208 -0.45 4.54 -2.01
CA GLU A 208 0.83 3.86 -1.82
C GLU A 208 1.69 4.68 -0.85
N VAL A 209 2.31 3.99 0.11
CA VAL A 209 3.27 4.57 1.05
C VAL A 209 4.62 3.89 0.86
N ASP A 210 5.68 4.70 0.85
CA ASP A 210 7.07 4.26 0.89
C ASP A 210 7.76 4.93 2.08
N ALA A 211 8.33 4.15 3.00
CA ALA A 211 8.97 4.66 4.22
C ALA A 211 10.14 3.77 4.62
N GLY A 212 11.34 4.33 4.67
CA GLY A 212 12.55 3.56 4.88
C GLY A 212 13.81 4.39 4.68
N LEU A 213 14.78 3.85 3.94
CA LEU A 213 16.09 4.45 3.72
C LEU A 213 16.37 4.69 2.23
N SER A 214 16.81 5.90 1.90
CA SER A 214 17.28 6.30 0.57
C SER A 214 18.78 6.57 0.62
N TRP A 215 19.50 6.24 -0.45
CA TRP A 215 20.90 6.60 -0.62
C TRP A 215 21.03 8.11 -0.88
N GLU A 216 21.77 8.80 -0.02
CA GLU A 216 21.81 10.25 0.08
C GLU A 216 23.23 10.78 0.34
N PHE A 217 23.38 12.09 0.21
CA PHE A 217 24.58 12.81 0.59
C PHE A 217 24.65 12.99 2.11
N THR A 218 25.86 13.13 2.62
CA THR A 218 26.10 13.46 4.03
C THR A 218 26.69 14.85 4.18
N LEU A 219 26.44 15.49 5.31
CA LEU A 219 27.20 16.66 5.77
C LEU A 219 28.29 16.21 6.75
N ASP A 220 29.47 16.81 6.65
CA ASP A 220 30.51 16.66 7.68
C ASP A 220 30.28 17.60 8.87
N GLU A 221 31.20 17.58 9.84
CA GLU A 221 31.09 18.36 11.08
C GLU A 221 31.14 19.88 10.85
N THR A 222 31.59 20.33 9.67
CA THR A 222 31.59 21.74 9.26
C THR A 222 30.37 22.12 8.42
N GLY A 223 29.46 21.17 8.19
CA GLY A 223 28.30 21.35 7.31
C GLY A 223 28.62 21.21 5.82
N LYS A 224 29.83 20.78 5.46
CA LYS A 224 30.21 20.58 4.06
C LYS A 224 29.61 19.27 3.54
N ARG A 225 28.90 19.38 2.41
CA ARG A 225 28.27 18.25 1.73
C ARG A 225 29.30 17.35 1.06
N SER A 226 29.08 16.03 1.13
CA SER A 226 29.86 15.04 0.39
C SER A 226 29.75 15.27 -1.13
N SER A 227 30.81 14.94 -1.87
CA SER A 227 30.82 15.07 -3.34
C SER A 227 29.94 14.03 -4.04
N ARG A 228 29.64 12.92 -3.36
CA ARG A 228 28.77 11.84 -3.82
C ARG A 228 27.89 11.36 -2.67
N ARG A 229 26.76 10.75 -3.01
CA ARG A 229 25.93 10.00 -2.06
C ARG A 229 26.75 8.86 -1.46
N ASN A 230 26.71 8.72 -0.15
CA ASN A 230 27.63 7.87 0.62
C ASN A 230 27.00 7.31 1.92
N ALA A 231 25.72 7.60 2.20
CA ALA A 231 24.99 7.01 3.30
C ALA A 231 23.51 6.82 2.97
N PHE A 232 22.87 5.91 3.66
CA PHE A 232 21.43 5.76 3.71
C PHE A 232 20.83 6.71 4.76
N ARG A 233 19.77 7.43 4.41
CA ARG A 233 19.04 8.33 5.33
C ARG A 233 17.55 8.03 5.33
N PRO A 234 16.86 8.13 6.50
CA PRO A 234 15.42 7.94 6.58
C PRO A 234 14.64 8.86 5.63
N PHE A 235 13.65 8.29 4.95
CA PHE A 235 12.68 9.00 4.13
C PHE A 235 11.27 8.41 4.30
N TRP A 236 10.25 9.21 4.01
CA TRP A 236 8.89 8.74 3.87
C TRP A 236 8.15 9.53 2.80
N ARG A 237 7.32 8.83 2.04
CA ARG A 237 6.56 9.34 0.90
C ARG A 237 5.15 8.80 0.95
N THR A 238 4.20 9.72 0.88
CA THR A 238 2.80 9.43 0.54
C THR A 238 2.49 10.15 -0.77
N LYS A 239 2.02 11.40 -0.70
CA LYS A 239 1.89 12.31 -1.86
C LYS A 239 3.11 13.20 -2.02
N THR A 240 3.81 13.49 -0.92
CA THR A 240 5.00 14.34 -0.89
C THR A 240 6.21 13.56 -0.37
N TRP A 241 7.39 13.92 -0.87
CA TRP A 241 8.66 13.37 -0.39
C TRP A 241 9.09 14.08 0.89
N ASN A 242 9.52 13.31 1.88
CA ASN A 242 10.07 13.81 3.14
C ASN A 242 11.32 13.02 3.53
N SER A 243 12.21 13.64 4.29
CA SER A 243 13.44 12.99 4.77
C SER A 243 13.78 13.43 6.18
N ALA A 244 14.47 12.58 6.93
CA ALA A 244 15.05 12.98 8.22
C ALA A 244 16.04 14.14 8.02
N PRO A 245 16.30 14.96 9.05
CA PRO A 245 17.32 16.01 8.98
C PRO A 245 18.69 15.51 8.47
N ASP A 246 19.45 16.39 7.83
CA ASP A 246 20.81 16.11 7.36
C ASP A 246 21.82 16.14 8.51
N GLU A 247 21.72 15.13 9.39
CA GLU A 247 22.53 15.01 10.60
C GLU A 247 23.18 13.63 10.69
N LYS A 248 24.43 13.59 11.20
CA LYS A 248 25.25 12.37 11.38
C LYS A 248 24.50 11.22 12.09
N LYS A 249 23.63 11.55 13.04
CA LYS A 249 22.82 10.58 13.81
C LYS A 249 21.75 9.86 12.97
N PHE A 250 21.48 10.32 11.75
CA PHE A 250 20.52 9.74 10.80
C PHE A 250 21.18 9.14 9.55
N TYR A 251 22.52 9.08 9.51
CA TYR A 251 23.25 8.45 8.41
C TYR A 251 23.59 7.00 8.77
N PHE A 252 23.17 6.08 7.91
CA PHE A 252 23.47 4.66 8.01
C PHE A 252 24.36 4.23 6.84
N TYR A 253 25.36 3.41 7.09
CA TYR A 253 26.37 3.05 6.08
C TYR A 253 26.20 1.61 5.58
N PRO A 254 26.69 1.29 4.36
CA PRO A 254 26.71 -0.08 3.87
C PRO A 254 27.29 -1.07 4.89
N GLY A 255 26.65 -2.23 5.02
CA GLY A 255 27.01 -3.26 5.98
C GLY A 255 26.49 -3.05 7.40
N GLU A 256 26.04 -1.84 7.76
CA GLU A 256 25.35 -1.62 9.03
C GLU A 256 24.02 -2.38 9.07
N THR A 257 23.60 -2.75 10.28
CA THR A 257 22.31 -3.41 10.52
C THR A 257 21.33 -2.41 11.12
N VAL A 258 20.12 -2.38 10.59
CA VAL A 258 19.09 -1.41 10.91
C VAL A 258 17.79 -2.14 11.26
N GLN A 259 17.19 -1.80 12.39
CA GLN A 259 15.81 -2.11 12.72
C GLN A 259 14.90 -1.10 12.04
N MET A 260 13.95 -1.58 11.25
CA MET A 260 12.99 -0.74 10.53
C MET A 260 11.57 -1.23 10.83
N ALA A 261 10.65 -0.31 11.08
CA ALA A 261 9.23 -0.62 11.22
C ALA A 261 8.33 0.48 10.66
N VAL A 262 7.21 0.06 10.09
CA VAL A 262 6.09 0.93 9.68
C VAL A 262 4.83 0.42 10.37
N LEU A 263 4.28 1.24 11.25
CA LEU A 263 3.18 0.86 12.16
C LEU A 263 1.97 1.76 11.94
N VAL A 264 0.77 1.22 12.10
CA VAL A 264 -0.45 2.05 12.19
C VAL A 264 -0.43 2.79 13.52
N ALA A 265 -0.34 4.11 13.46
CA ALA A 265 -0.21 5.00 14.61
C ALA A 265 -1.55 5.64 15.04
N GLY A 266 -2.57 5.50 14.20
CA GLY A 266 -3.91 6.04 14.41
C GLY A 266 -4.68 6.11 13.10
N PRO A 267 -5.92 6.63 13.10
CA PRO A 267 -6.68 6.84 11.88
C PRO A 267 -5.92 7.73 10.89
N ASN A 268 -5.72 7.23 9.68
CA ASN A 268 -4.97 7.89 8.60
C ASN A 268 -3.52 8.24 8.97
N LYS A 269 -2.90 7.51 9.89
CA LYS A 269 -1.51 7.77 10.32
C LYS A 269 -0.68 6.51 10.38
N LEU A 270 0.54 6.63 9.86
CA LEU A 270 1.59 5.65 10.03
C LEU A 270 2.73 6.24 10.86
N ARG A 271 3.48 5.36 11.52
CA ARG A 271 4.73 5.67 12.23
C ARG A 271 5.87 4.93 11.55
N LEU A 272 6.90 5.67 11.14
CA LEU A 272 8.19 5.10 10.73
C LEU A 272 9.14 5.10 11.92
N ILE A 273 9.78 3.96 12.17
CA ILE A 273 10.86 3.81 13.14
C ILE A 273 12.07 3.22 12.43
N ILE A 274 13.24 3.84 12.59
CA ILE A 274 14.52 3.37 12.08
C ILE A 274 15.56 3.49 13.19
N SER A 275 16.24 2.40 13.53
CA SER A 275 17.23 2.39 14.61
C SER A 275 18.39 1.43 14.33
N ASP A 276 19.59 1.75 14.82
CA ASP A 276 20.71 0.79 14.90
C ASP A 276 20.64 -0.10 16.16
N GLY A 277 19.63 0.10 17.02
CA GLY A 277 19.47 -0.57 18.31
C GLY A 277 20.50 -0.13 19.35
N LYS A 278 21.24 0.95 19.10
CA LYS A 278 22.31 1.47 19.95
C LYS A 278 22.15 2.97 20.16
N THR A 279 22.54 3.77 19.18
CA THR A 279 22.72 5.23 19.32
C THR A 279 21.97 6.04 18.29
N LYS A 280 21.68 5.46 17.12
CA LYS A 280 20.96 6.10 16.03
C LYS A 280 19.50 5.67 16.10
N THR A 281 18.58 6.62 16.29
CA THR A 281 17.14 6.36 16.20
C THR A 281 16.43 7.54 15.54
N PHE A 282 15.65 7.25 14.52
CA PHE A 282 14.71 8.16 13.88
C PHE A 282 13.29 7.61 14.05
N GLN A 283 12.37 8.47 14.48
CA GLN A 283 10.96 8.14 14.56
C GLN A 283 10.13 9.34 14.10
N THR A 284 9.12 9.08 13.28
CA THR A 284 8.16 10.10 12.89
C THR A 284 6.79 9.49 12.63
N ASP A 285 5.74 10.25 12.97
CA ASP A 285 4.36 9.95 12.59
C ASP A 285 4.01 10.81 11.38
N PHE A 286 3.34 10.23 10.40
CA PHE A 286 2.99 10.92 9.17
C PHE A 286 1.61 10.50 8.66
N ASP A 287 0.99 11.40 7.90
CA ASP A 287 -0.34 11.18 7.34
C ASP A 287 -0.27 10.15 6.21
N ALA A 288 -1.15 9.16 6.30
CA ALA A 288 -1.28 8.03 5.41
C ALA A 288 -2.78 7.73 5.20
N GLU A 289 -3.36 8.33 4.17
CA GLU A 289 -4.79 8.24 3.86
C GLU A 289 -5.24 6.77 3.71
N GLY A 290 -6.39 6.45 4.31
CA GLY A 290 -7.00 5.12 4.22
C GLY A 290 -6.54 4.14 5.28
N PHE A 291 -5.42 4.38 5.98
CA PHE A 291 -4.96 3.53 7.08
C PHE A 291 -5.84 3.71 8.33
N THR A 292 -7.01 3.08 8.31
CA THR A 292 -8.01 3.10 9.39
C THR A 292 -8.41 1.68 9.78
N ALA A 293 -9.05 1.49 10.94
CA ALA A 293 -9.32 0.17 11.51
C ALA A 293 -10.15 -0.76 10.61
N ASN A 294 -11.05 -0.19 9.82
CA ASN A 294 -12.03 -0.94 9.01
C ASN A 294 -11.67 -1.02 7.52
N ILE A 295 -10.47 -0.58 7.14
CA ILE A 295 -10.00 -0.64 5.76
C ILE A 295 -8.94 -1.74 5.68
N PRO A 296 -9.11 -2.75 4.79
CA PRO A 296 -8.07 -3.72 4.52
C PRO A 296 -6.78 -3.03 4.09
N ARG A 297 -5.66 -3.48 4.65
CA ARG A 297 -4.33 -2.91 4.48
C ARG A 297 -3.40 -3.98 3.94
N GLN A 298 -2.49 -3.56 3.10
CA GLN A 298 -1.39 -4.32 2.56
C GLN A 298 -0.10 -3.67 3.05
N PHE A 299 0.89 -4.48 3.42
CA PHE A 299 2.23 -3.99 3.73
C PHE A 299 3.25 -4.59 2.77
N LYS A 300 4.34 -3.87 2.55
CA LYS A 300 5.44 -4.29 1.67
C LYS A 300 6.79 -3.99 2.29
N ARG A 301 7.79 -4.76 1.86
CA ARG A 301 9.20 -4.37 1.91
C ARG A 301 9.81 -4.41 0.52
N VAL A 302 10.75 -3.52 0.26
CA VAL A 302 11.34 -3.30 -1.06
C VAL A 302 12.84 -3.02 -0.93
N ASN A 303 13.61 -3.62 -1.82
CA ASN A 303 14.97 -3.19 -2.18
C ASN A 303 14.92 -2.72 -3.62
N ALA A 304 15.46 -1.54 -3.94
CA ALA A 304 15.38 -0.97 -5.28
C ALA A 304 16.65 -0.25 -5.75
N ILE A 305 16.80 -0.23 -7.07
CA ILE A 305 17.55 0.73 -7.87
C ILE A 305 16.51 1.55 -8.64
N ASP A 306 16.17 2.71 -8.08
CA ASP A 306 15.19 3.64 -8.63
C ASP A 306 15.86 4.52 -9.71
N GLN A 307 15.24 4.63 -10.88
CA GLN A 307 15.76 5.47 -11.96
C GLN A 307 15.09 6.83 -11.94
N ARG A 308 15.88 7.87 -11.63
CA ARG A 308 15.43 9.25 -11.62
C ARG A 308 14.77 9.59 -12.96
N HIS A 309 13.62 10.27 -12.89
CA HIS A 309 12.89 10.76 -14.07
C HIS A 309 12.32 9.65 -15.01
N ASN A 310 12.33 8.39 -14.57
CA ASN A 310 11.89 7.24 -15.37
C ASN A 310 10.65 6.51 -14.82
N GLU A 311 9.95 7.09 -13.85
CA GLU A 311 8.74 6.51 -13.25
C GLU A 311 7.67 6.21 -14.33
N GLY A 312 7.15 4.98 -14.34
CA GLY A 312 6.13 4.52 -15.30
C GLY A 312 6.64 4.23 -16.71
N LYS A 313 7.95 4.39 -16.98
CA LYS A 313 8.57 4.11 -18.28
C LYS A 313 9.37 2.81 -18.26
N PRO A 314 9.66 2.19 -19.42
CA PRO A 314 10.55 1.03 -19.48
C PRO A 314 11.88 1.32 -18.78
N VAL A 315 12.36 0.32 -18.03
CA VAL A 315 13.63 0.44 -17.30
C VAL A 315 14.78 0.64 -18.29
N GLN A 316 15.70 1.55 -17.96
CA GLN A 316 16.87 1.84 -18.79
C GLN A 316 18.04 0.94 -18.38
N PRO A 317 18.84 0.38 -19.31
CA PRO A 317 20.02 -0.40 -18.96
C PRO A 317 21.01 0.37 -18.08
N THR A 318 21.67 -0.33 -17.15
CA THR A 318 22.69 0.26 -16.27
C THR A 318 23.62 -0.78 -15.68
N ARG A 319 24.84 -0.37 -15.36
CA ARG A 319 25.82 -1.14 -14.59
C ARG A 319 25.69 -0.93 -13.09
N ALA A 320 24.70 -0.14 -12.64
CA ALA A 320 24.43 0.05 -11.23
C ALA A 320 24.03 -1.28 -10.59
N GLU A 321 24.56 -1.55 -9.40
CA GLU A 321 24.25 -2.74 -8.62
C GLU A 321 24.22 -2.41 -7.13
N ILE A 322 23.43 -3.16 -6.37
CA ILE A 322 23.49 -3.15 -4.91
C ILE A 322 23.55 -4.59 -4.42
N THR A 323 24.57 -4.90 -3.62
CA THR A 323 24.86 -6.28 -3.21
C THR A 323 25.08 -6.38 -1.71
N GLY A 324 24.86 -7.57 -1.15
CA GLY A 324 25.08 -7.85 0.27
C GLY A 324 23.96 -7.37 1.20
N ALA A 325 22.84 -6.90 0.67
CA ALA A 325 21.68 -6.55 1.48
C ALA A 325 21.00 -7.82 2.01
N GLU A 326 20.59 -7.82 3.28
CA GLU A 326 19.94 -8.97 3.89
C GLU A 326 18.86 -8.54 4.87
N TRP A 327 17.62 -8.94 4.62
CA TRP A 327 16.59 -8.96 5.66
C TRP A 327 16.84 -10.17 6.55
N MET A 328 17.42 -9.94 7.73
CA MET A 328 17.72 -10.99 8.71
C MET A 328 16.45 -11.54 9.37
N ASN A 329 15.39 -10.72 9.40
CA ASN A 329 14.02 -11.14 9.64
C ASN A 329 13.04 -10.11 9.08
N THR A 330 11.79 -10.52 8.88
CA THR A 330 10.68 -9.62 8.60
C THR A 330 9.43 -10.14 9.30
N ILE A 331 8.76 -9.27 10.03
CA ILE A 331 7.54 -9.56 10.78
C ILE A 331 6.40 -8.67 10.28
N LEU A 332 5.20 -9.23 10.27
CA LEU A 332 3.93 -8.55 10.10
C LEU A 332 3.26 -8.45 11.47
N LEU A 333 2.52 -7.38 11.69
CA LEU A 333 1.73 -7.19 12.90
C LEU A 333 0.26 -7.35 12.59
N ARG A 334 -0.44 -8.11 13.43
CA ARG A 334 -1.89 -8.31 13.35
C ARG A 334 -2.50 -8.13 14.74
N GLY A 335 -3.48 -7.22 14.86
CA GLY A 335 -4.06 -6.82 16.16
C GLY A 335 -3.61 -5.43 16.60
N ALA A 336 -4.09 -4.97 17.76
CA ALA A 336 -3.91 -3.59 18.21
C ALA A 336 -2.88 -3.46 19.33
N GLY A 337 -2.16 -2.32 19.33
CA GLY A 337 -1.29 -1.93 20.43
C GLY A 337 -0.10 -2.87 20.65
N ALA A 338 0.37 -2.91 21.90
CA ALA A 338 1.52 -3.72 22.31
C ALA A 338 1.28 -5.23 22.18
N ASP A 339 0.01 -5.66 22.19
CA ASP A 339 -0.40 -7.06 22.11
C ASP A 339 -0.57 -7.56 20.68
N ALA A 340 -0.23 -6.74 19.67
CA ALA A 340 -0.29 -7.14 18.28
C ALA A 340 0.59 -8.37 18.05
N LYS A 341 -0.02 -9.42 17.48
CA LYS A 341 0.68 -10.66 17.16
C LYS A 341 1.76 -10.36 16.11
N GLN A 342 3.00 -10.73 16.43
CA GLN A 342 4.10 -10.71 15.48
C GLN A 342 4.10 -12.03 14.68
N ILE A 343 4.04 -11.91 13.37
CA ILE A 343 3.90 -13.05 12.46
C ILE A 343 5.02 -12.95 11.41
N PRO A 344 5.85 -13.97 11.19
CA PRO A 344 6.88 -13.92 10.15
C PRO A 344 6.29 -13.67 8.77
N MET A 345 6.90 -12.76 7.99
CA MET A 345 6.56 -12.54 6.58
C MET A 345 7.23 -13.62 5.70
N ASP A 346 6.80 -14.87 5.85
CA ASP A 346 7.28 -15.99 5.05
C ASP A 346 6.64 -16.02 3.64
N LYS A 347 7.08 -16.95 2.78
CA LYS A 347 6.63 -17.07 1.39
C LYS A 347 5.13 -17.31 1.21
N THR A 348 4.42 -17.73 2.26
CA THR A 348 2.96 -17.91 2.19
C THR A 348 2.19 -16.60 2.42
N ARG A 349 2.88 -15.55 2.88
CA ARG A 349 2.30 -14.25 3.27
C ARG A 349 2.70 -13.08 2.40
N PHE A 350 3.44 -13.33 1.31
CA PHE A 350 3.70 -12.28 0.33
C PHE A 350 3.68 -12.78 -1.12
N THR A 351 3.34 -11.88 -2.03
CA THR A 351 3.61 -12.02 -3.47
C THR A 351 5.07 -11.65 -3.75
N ASP A 352 5.82 -12.55 -4.39
CA ASP A 352 7.20 -12.27 -4.84
C ASP A 352 7.16 -11.45 -6.13
N MET A 353 7.69 -10.23 -6.09
CA MET A 353 7.85 -9.38 -7.27
C MET A 353 9.33 -9.08 -7.50
N ARG A 354 9.82 -9.45 -8.67
CA ARG A 354 11.20 -9.20 -9.14
C ARG A 354 11.14 -8.42 -10.44
N CYS A 355 11.30 -7.11 -10.34
CA CYS A 355 11.07 -6.18 -11.43
C CYS A 355 12.37 -5.52 -11.88
N ALA A 356 12.57 -5.19 -13.16
CA ALA A 356 11.68 -5.51 -14.28
C ALA A 356 11.73 -6.98 -14.74
N GLY A 357 12.63 -7.79 -14.18
CA GLY A 357 12.71 -9.23 -14.44
C GLY A 357 13.60 -9.97 -13.45
N GLU A 358 13.44 -11.29 -13.38
CA GLU A 358 14.13 -12.14 -12.41
C GLU A 358 15.65 -12.21 -12.62
N SER A 359 16.12 -12.07 -13.87
CA SER A 359 17.55 -12.12 -14.21
C SER A 359 18.37 -10.97 -13.60
N ASN A 360 17.70 -9.90 -13.15
CA ASN A 360 18.33 -8.77 -12.49
C ASN A 360 18.39 -8.92 -10.96
N ILE A 361 17.73 -9.93 -10.38
CA ILE A 361 17.50 -10.00 -8.93
C ILE A 361 17.83 -11.40 -8.41
N SER A 362 18.86 -11.48 -7.57
CA SER A 362 19.18 -12.67 -6.81
C SER A 362 18.51 -12.62 -5.44
N VAL A 363 17.71 -13.62 -5.11
CA VAL A 363 17.08 -13.79 -3.80
C VAL A 363 17.51 -15.12 -3.22
N THR A 364 18.17 -15.10 -2.07
CA THR A 364 18.54 -16.30 -1.31
C THR A 364 17.79 -16.30 0.01
N THR A 365 16.96 -17.31 0.28
CA THR A 365 16.30 -17.47 1.57
C THR A 365 17.34 -17.87 2.62
N THR A 366 17.60 -17.03 3.62
CA THR A 366 18.56 -17.29 4.71
C THR A 366 17.88 -17.79 5.99
N GLY A 367 16.55 -17.68 6.08
CA GLY A 367 15.77 -18.18 7.20
C GLY A 367 14.27 -18.09 6.96
N ALA A 368 13.68 -19.12 6.36
CA ALA A 368 12.27 -19.12 5.93
C ALA A 368 11.29 -18.81 7.06
N ALA A 369 11.48 -19.43 8.23
CA ALA A 369 10.61 -19.23 9.41
C ALA A 369 10.68 -17.81 10.01
N LYS A 370 11.64 -16.99 9.60
CA LYS A 370 11.83 -15.60 10.05
C LYS A 370 11.50 -14.58 8.96
N GLY A 371 11.08 -15.03 7.78
CA GLY A 371 10.93 -14.16 6.60
C GLY A 371 12.27 -13.60 6.10
N ALA A 372 13.39 -14.29 6.36
CA ALA A 372 14.73 -13.79 6.10
C ALA A 372 15.23 -14.10 4.68
N GLU A 373 15.77 -13.08 4.02
CA GLU A 373 16.23 -13.13 2.63
C GLU A 373 17.45 -12.23 2.41
N LYS A 374 18.46 -12.76 1.73
CA LYS A 374 19.53 -11.98 1.11
C LYS A 374 19.10 -11.58 -0.30
N ILE A 375 19.34 -10.31 -0.66
CA ILE A 375 18.92 -9.71 -1.92
C ILE A 375 20.09 -8.97 -2.56
N ASP A 376 20.38 -9.33 -3.80
CA ASP A 376 21.29 -8.58 -4.68
C ASP A 376 20.52 -8.13 -5.93
N ILE A 377 20.70 -6.88 -6.34
CA ILE A 377 20.06 -6.31 -7.52
C ILE A 377 21.12 -5.78 -8.48
N TYR A 378 20.99 -6.15 -9.74
CA TYR A 378 21.91 -5.80 -10.82
C TYR A 378 21.13 -5.13 -11.96
N GLY A 379 21.49 -3.92 -12.36
CA GLY A 379 20.85 -3.27 -13.51
C GLY A 379 21.16 -3.96 -14.85
N THR A 380 22.28 -4.67 -14.92
CA THR A 380 22.62 -5.59 -16.00
C THR A 380 22.64 -6.99 -15.42
N PRO A 381 21.90 -7.97 -15.98
CA PRO A 381 21.90 -9.34 -15.47
C PRO A 381 23.31 -9.90 -15.32
N LYS A 382 23.61 -10.54 -14.19
CA LYS A 382 24.80 -11.38 -14.10
C LYS A 382 24.56 -12.64 -14.94
N LYS A 383 25.48 -12.90 -15.88
CA LYS A 383 25.52 -14.16 -16.62
C LYS A 383 25.77 -15.33 -15.69
#